data_AF-A0A8J3PW16-F1
#
_entry.id   AF-A0A8J3PW16-F1
#
_cell.length_a   1.000
_cell.length_b   1.000
_cell.length_c   1.000
_cell.angle_alpha   90.00
_cell.angle_beta   90.00
_cell.angle_gamma   90.00
#
_symmetry.space_group_name_H-M   'P 1'
#
loop_
_entity.id
_entity.type
_entity.pdbx_description
1 polymer ?
#
loop_
_entity_poly.entity_id
_entity_poly.type
_entity_poly.pdbx_seq_one_letter_code
_entity_poly.pdbx_strand_id
1 'polypeptide(L)'
;MENPPGARAVTREHLTGLARAHLPEDVADTWTSLLRPGLRLTHARDGDRVAGHLGGDPILPEDVPWPVWEDRGPLTFIAALDCSALEPAAYAGGVPSGGVLSFFYFDGQIDDGEEIVGPWDPATQAGARVLYVPAAAEASPREAPEGIEPYPRVPLSAHAAVTVPTPTHPVLVASFGGDLEAIKGHPVSARAFRRNLPPSGDIGHRVGGYAAPVQADVEYEVAQVALGGVDWRDPRLQDEAAHWVLLAQFDSDGRANMMWGDAGALYWLIRPEDLAAGRFDRALFTWQCC
;
A
#
# COMPACT_ATOMS: atom_id res chain seq x y z
N MET A 1 18.77 4.16 -8.53
CA MET A 1 19.59 4.95 -7.60
C MET A 1 19.86 4.05 -6.40
N GLU A 2 21.09 3.62 -6.16
CA GLU A 2 21.42 2.73 -5.03
C GLU A 2 21.17 3.48 -3.71
N ASN A 3 20.40 2.88 -2.80
CA ASN A 3 20.15 3.44 -1.48
C ASN A 3 21.48 3.56 -0.71
N PRO A 4 21.83 4.73 -0.16
CA PRO A 4 23.09 4.91 0.55
C PRO A 4 23.14 3.99 1.78
N PRO A 5 24.28 3.32 2.03
CA PRO A 5 24.45 2.46 3.19
C PRO A 5 24.47 3.32 4.46
N GLY A 6 23.51 3.10 5.37
CA GLY A 6 23.58 3.62 6.74
C GLY A 6 22.55 4.66 7.16
N ALA A 7 21.43 4.84 6.44
CA ALA A 7 20.29 5.55 7.03
C ALA A 7 19.80 4.77 8.26
N ARG A 8 20.11 5.29 9.45
CA ARG A 8 19.71 4.70 10.74
C ARG A 8 18.18 4.54 10.71
N ALA A 9 17.69 3.32 10.92
CA ALA A 9 16.25 3.04 10.91
C ALA A 9 15.53 4.02 11.83
N VAL A 10 14.52 4.71 11.31
CA VAL A 10 13.73 5.68 12.07
C VAL A 10 12.94 4.91 13.13
N THR A 11 13.22 5.18 14.40
CA THR A 11 12.56 4.50 15.52
C THR A 11 11.38 5.33 16.04
N ARG A 12 10.43 4.65 16.70
CA ARG A 12 9.32 5.32 17.40
C ARG A 12 9.85 6.30 18.45
N GLU A 13 10.88 5.92 19.20
CA GLU A 13 11.49 6.76 20.22
C GLU A 13 12.07 8.05 19.62
N HIS A 14 12.77 7.94 18.49
CA HIS A 14 13.29 9.11 17.79
C HIS A 14 12.19 10.06 17.34
N LEU A 15 11.13 9.54 16.71
CA LEU A 15 9.97 10.34 16.27
C LEU A 15 9.21 10.96 17.45
N THR A 16 9.08 10.24 18.56
CA THR A 16 8.47 10.75 19.79
C THR A 16 9.27 11.93 20.36
N GLY A 17 10.60 11.80 20.40
CA GLY A 17 11.49 12.89 20.83
C GLY A 17 11.38 14.13 19.94
N LEU A 18 11.29 13.93 18.61
CA LEU A 18 11.06 15.02 17.66
C LEU A 18 9.71 15.71 17.90
N ALA A 19 8.64 14.95 18.10
CA ALA A 19 7.32 15.50 18.41
C ALA A 19 7.36 16.36 19.67
N ARG A 20 7.90 15.85 20.77
CA ARG A 20 8.00 16.57 22.05
C ARG A 20 8.88 17.82 22.00
N ALA A 21 9.89 17.84 21.13
CA ALA A 21 10.76 19.00 20.96
C ALA A 21 10.14 20.13 20.15
N HIS A 22 9.13 19.85 19.31
CA HIS A 22 8.65 20.78 18.29
C HIS A 22 7.13 21.02 18.28
N LEU A 23 6.37 20.27 19.06
CA LEU A 23 4.91 20.39 19.18
C LEU A 23 4.51 20.67 20.64
N PRO A 24 3.34 21.30 20.88
CA PRO A 24 2.71 21.31 22.19
C PRO A 24 2.56 19.89 22.75
N GLU A 25 2.60 19.74 24.08
CA GLU A 25 2.66 18.43 24.76
C GLU A 25 1.49 17.50 24.37
N ASP A 26 0.26 18.02 24.43
CA ASP A 26 -0.97 17.30 24.04
C ASP A 26 -0.97 16.90 22.56
N VAL A 27 -0.47 17.78 21.70
CA VAL A 27 -0.34 17.55 20.26
C VAL A 27 0.73 16.49 19.97
N ALA A 28 1.87 16.54 20.68
CA ALA A 28 2.96 15.59 20.55
C ALA A 28 2.54 14.18 20.98
N ASP A 29 1.83 14.06 22.09
CA ASP A 29 1.35 12.77 22.60
C ASP A 29 0.30 12.17 21.66
N THR A 30 -0.66 13.00 21.20
CA THR A 30 -1.67 12.58 20.21
C THR A 30 -0.99 12.11 18.93
N TRP A 31 -0.12 12.92 18.32
CA TRP A 31 0.59 12.56 17.09
C TRP A 31 1.45 11.31 17.25
N THR A 32 2.14 11.15 18.40
CA THR A 32 2.95 9.96 18.68
C THR A 32 2.11 8.69 18.77
N SER A 33 0.89 8.79 19.31
CA SER A 33 -0.05 7.67 19.37
C SER A 33 -0.47 7.17 17.98
N LEU A 34 -0.43 8.05 16.97
CA LEU A 34 -0.79 7.73 15.60
C LEU A 34 0.31 7.01 14.82
N LEU A 35 1.55 6.94 15.32
CA LEU A 35 2.62 6.22 14.63
C LEU A 35 2.24 4.74 14.47
N ARG A 36 2.40 4.20 13.25
CA ARG A 36 2.07 2.80 12.95
C ARG A 36 3.33 2.00 12.60
N PRO A 37 3.50 0.78 13.13
CA PRO A 37 4.46 -0.15 12.54
C PRO A 37 4.06 -0.46 11.09
N GLY A 38 5.06 -0.68 10.25
CA GLY A 38 4.90 -1.13 8.88
C GLY A 38 6.14 -1.92 8.45
N LEU A 39 6.15 -2.41 7.23
CA LEU A 39 7.28 -3.09 6.62
C LEU A 39 7.71 -2.35 5.37
N ARG A 40 9.00 -2.08 5.26
CA ARG A 40 9.65 -1.69 4.01
C ARG A 40 10.05 -2.96 3.27
N LEU A 41 9.73 -3.04 1.99
CA LEU A 41 10.24 -4.11 1.14
C LEU A 41 11.38 -3.56 0.28
N THR A 42 12.51 -4.27 0.26
CA THR A 42 13.67 -3.93 -0.58
C THR A 42 14.13 -5.17 -1.33
N HIS A 43 14.84 -5.00 -2.44
CA HIS A 43 15.43 -6.14 -3.15
C HIS A 43 16.27 -6.99 -2.20
N ALA A 44 16.00 -8.30 -2.18
CA ALA A 44 16.74 -9.23 -1.35
C ALA A 44 18.18 -9.34 -1.84
N ARG A 45 19.11 -9.47 -0.89
CA ARG A 45 20.52 -9.76 -1.12
C ARG A 45 20.81 -11.22 -0.78
N ASP A 46 21.98 -11.69 -1.21
CA ASP A 46 22.43 -13.04 -0.88
C ASP A 46 22.46 -13.26 0.64
N GLY A 47 21.72 -14.28 1.10
CA GLY A 47 21.60 -14.62 2.51
C GLY A 47 20.47 -13.92 3.26
N ASP A 48 19.75 -12.98 2.65
CA ASP A 48 18.58 -12.38 3.27
C ASP A 48 17.41 -13.37 3.37
N ARG A 49 16.56 -13.20 4.38
CA ARG A 49 15.26 -13.85 4.43
C ARG A 49 14.32 -13.18 3.43
N VAL A 50 13.98 -13.91 2.37
CA VAL A 50 12.99 -13.48 1.38
C VAL A 50 11.60 -13.47 2.00
N ALA A 51 10.88 -12.36 1.81
CA ALA A 51 9.50 -12.16 2.25
C ALA A 51 8.49 -12.13 1.09
N GLY A 52 8.97 -12.14 -0.16
CA GLY A 52 8.13 -12.09 -1.34
C GLY A 52 8.93 -11.85 -2.61
N HIS A 53 8.24 -11.53 -3.70
CA HIS A 53 8.86 -11.11 -4.95
C HIS A 53 7.92 -10.21 -5.76
N LEU A 54 8.51 -9.33 -6.57
CA LEU A 54 7.85 -8.70 -7.72
C LEU A 54 7.91 -9.64 -8.91
N GLY A 55 6.91 -9.63 -9.79
CA GLY A 55 6.91 -10.32 -11.09
C GLY A 55 7.17 -11.84 -11.04
N GLY A 56 7.35 -12.45 -12.20
CA GLY A 56 7.45 -13.89 -12.40
C GLY A 56 6.10 -14.58 -12.28
N ASP A 57 6.11 -15.87 -11.95
CA ASP A 57 4.87 -16.64 -11.86
C ASP A 57 4.27 -16.61 -10.44
N PRO A 58 2.95 -16.36 -10.30
CA PRO A 58 2.25 -16.57 -9.04
C PRO A 58 2.14 -18.07 -8.73
N ILE A 59 2.06 -18.38 -7.44
CA ILE A 59 1.72 -19.73 -6.96
C ILE A 59 0.21 -19.74 -6.73
N LEU A 60 -0.51 -20.59 -7.46
CA LEU A 60 -1.97 -20.66 -7.38
C LEU A 60 -2.45 -22.12 -7.33
N PRO A 61 -3.52 -22.45 -6.58
CA PRO A 61 -4.21 -23.73 -6.66
C PRO A 61 -4.77 -23.98 -8.07
N GLU A 62 -4.92 -25.23 -8.48
CA GLU A 62 -5.40 -25.60 -9.83
C GLU A 62 -6.83 -25.11 -10.10
N ASP A 63 -7.69 -25.13 -9.09
CA ASP A 63 -9.11 -24.78 -9.17
C ASP A 63 -9.41 -23.27 -9.10
N VAL A 64 -8.40 -22.45 -8.77
CA VAL A 64 -8.51 -20.99 -8.79
C VAL A 64 -8.29 -20.50 -10.22
N PRO A 65 -9.22 -19.81 -10.88
CA PRO A 65 -8.97 -19.25 -12.20
C PRO A 65 -7.95 -18.10 -12.15
N TRP A 66 -7.26 -17.85 -13.25
CA TRP A 66 -6.46 -16.62 -13.38
C TRP A 66 -7.37 -15.38 -13.24
N PRO A 67 -6.97 -14.34 -12.51
CA PRO A 67 -7.75 -13.10 -12.41
C PRO A 67 -8.00 -12.45 -13.76
N VAL A 68 -9.27 -12.15 -14.06
CA VAL A 68 -9.72 -11.51 -15.30
C VAL A 68 -10.63 -10.33 -14.98
N TRP A 69 -10.47 -9.23 -15.71
CA TRP A 69 -11.45 -8.16 -15.79
C TRP A 69 -12.41 -8.53 -16.93
N GLU A 70 -13.64 -8.85 -16.58
CA GLU A 70 -14.69 -9.26 -17.52
C GLU A 70 -14.78 -8.30 -18.72
N ASP A 71 -14.85 -8.88 -19.92
CA ASP A 71 -14.82 -8.20 -21.22
C ASP A 71 -13.54 -7.40 -21.56
N ARG A 72 -12.53 -7.32 -20.67
CA ARG A 72 -11.25 -6.65 -20.92
C ARG A 72 -10.11 -7.62 -21.10
N GLY A 73 -9.96 -8.58 -20.18
CA GLY A 73 -8.98 -9.65 -20.28
C GLY A 73 -8.23 -9.94 -18.99
N PRO A 74 -7.18 -10.77 -19.06
CA PRO A 74 -6.41 -11.19 -17.89
C PRO A 74 -5.67 -10.02 -17.23
N LEU A 75 -5.57 -10.07 -15.89
CA LEU A 75 -4.74 -9.13 -15.13
C LEU A 75 -3.28 -9.59 -15.12
N THR A 76 -2.37 -8.65 -15.01
CA THR A 76 -0.93 -8.91 -14.86
C THR A 76 -0.60 -9.18 -13.39
N PHE A 77 0.23 -10.19 -13.14
CA PHE A 77 0.75 -10.48 -11.81
C PHE A 77 1.83 -9.47 -11.41
N ILE A 78 1.63 -8.80 -10.27
CA ILE A 78 2.50 -7.72 -9.79
C ILE A 78 3.48 -8.23 -8.75
N ALA A 79 2.98 -8.89 -7.71
CA ALA A 79 3.82 -9.32 -6.60
C ALA A 79 3.17 -10.45 -5.79
N ALA A 80 4.00 -11.21 -5.10
CA ALA A 80 3.58 -12.13 -4.05
C ALA A 80 4.33 -11.88 -2.74
N LEU A 81 3.61 -11.99 -1.63
CA LEU A 81 4.15 -11.85 -0.27
C LEU A 81 3.87 -13.10 0.55
N ASP A 82 4.89 -13.67 1.17
CA ASP A 82 4.76 -14.77 2.12
C ASP A 82 4.37 -14.22 3.49
N CYS A 83 3.15 -14.53 3.92
CA CYS A 83 2.60 -14.01 5.17
C CYS A 83 3.40 -14.46 6.41
N SER A 84 4.11 -15.60 6.35
CA SER A 84 4.97 -16.07 7.44
C SER A 84 6.23 -15.22 7.64
N ALA A 85 6.60 -14.44 6.62
CA ALA A 85 7.71 -13.50 6.64
C ALA A 85 7.27 -12.06 6.95
N LEU A 86 5.96 -11.82 7.14
CA LEU A 86 5.41 -10.53 7.52
C LEU A 86 5.19 -10.47 9.03
N GLU A 87 5.50 -9.33 9.64
CA GLU A 87 5.27 -9.07 11.05
C GLU A 87 3.78 -8.73 11.30
N PRO A 88 3.05 -9.47 12.17
CA PRO A 88 1.65 -9.20 12.46
C PRO A 88 1.40 -7.77 12.96
N ALA A 89 2.39 -7.19 13.66
CA ALA A 89 2.32 -5.83 14.16
C ALA A 89 2.11 -4.81 13.04
N ALA A 90 2.71 -5.01 11.85
CA ALA A 90 2.56 -4.11 10.69
C ALA A 90 1.11 -3.96 10.22
N TYR A 91 0.25 -4.93 10.57
CA TYR A 91 -1.14 -5.04 10.13
C TYR A 91 -2.14 -4.93 11.29
N ALA A 92 -1.75 -4.32 12.41
CA ALA A 92 -2.54 -4.31 13.64
C ALA A 92 -3.03 -5.72 14.08
N GLY A 93 -2.26 -6.77 13.76
CA GLY A 93 -2.56 -8.16 14.09
C GLY A 93 -3.42 -8.93 13.08
N GLY A 94 -3.77 -8.34 11.92
CA GLY A 94 -4.76 -8.91 11.00
C GLY A 94 -4.26 -9.81 9.86
N VAL A 95 -2.94 -9.94 9.63
CA VAL A 95 -2.43 -10.78 8.53
C VAL A 95 -2.38 -12.26 8.93
N PRO A 96 -2.68 -13.22 8.02
CA PRO A 96 -2.48 -14.64 8.28
C PRO A 96 -1.04 -14.97 8.70
N SER A 97 -0.84 -16.00 9.54
CA SER A 97 0.50 -16.41 9.98
C SER A 97 1.30 -17.19 8.92
N GLY A 98 0.71 -17.44 7.75
CA GLY A 98 1.30 -18.19 6.65
C GLY A 98 0.40 -18.20 5.43
N GLY A 99 0.93 -18.73 4.32
CA GLY A 99 0.31 -18.63 3.00
C GLY A 99 0.82 -17.41 2.24
N VAL A 100 0.31 -17.22 1.04
CA VAL A 100 0.80 -16.22 0.09
C VAL A 100 -0.32 -15.25 -0.28
N LEU A 101 -0.03 -13.96 -0.23
CA LEU A 101 -0.85 -12.92 -0.87
C LEU A 101 -0.29 -12.65 -2.26
N SER A 102 -1.13 -12.74 -3.30
CA SER A 102 -0.77 -12.46 -4.69
C SER A 102 -1.58 -11.28 -5.20
N PHE A 103 -0.89 -10.29 -5.77
CA PHE A 103 -1.46 -9.02 -6.23
C PHE A 103 -1.46 -8.98 -7.76
N PHE A 104 -2.59 -8.60 -8.33
CA PHE A 104 -2.82 -8.53 -9.77
C PHE A 104 -3.44 -7.19 -10.16
N TYR A 105 -3.02 -6.65 -11.29
CA TYR A 105 -3.47 -5.38 -11.82
C TYR A 105 -3.55 -5.42 -13.35
N PHE A 106 -4.58 -4.80 -13.92
CA PHE A 106 -4.74 -4.60 -15.35
C PHE A 106 -3.91 -3.39 -15.78
N ASP A 107 -2.71 -3.65 -16.29
CA ASP A 107 -1.67 -2.65 -16.57
C ASP A 107 -1.62 -2.18 -18.03
N GLY A 108 -2.61 -2.55 -18.83
CA GLY A 108 -2.77 -2.10 -20.20
C GLY A 108 -1.98 -2.90 -21.25
N GLN A 109 -1.35 -4.03 -20.89
CA GLN A 109 -0.56 -4.82 -21.84
C GLN A 109 -1.36 -5.32 -23.06
N ILE A 110 -2.65 -5.58 -22.88
CA ILE A 110 -3.49 -6.21 -23.91
C ILE A 110 -4.32 -5.21 -24.73
N ASP A 111 -4.47 -3.98 -24.26
CA ASP A 111 -5.28 -2.92 -24.87
C ASP A 111 -4.50 -1.61 -25.07
N ASP A 112 -3.18 -1.64 -24.90
CA ASP A 112 -2.28 -0.49 -25.02
C ASP A 112 -2.64 0.68 -24.06
N GLY A 113 -3.25 0.34 -22.91
CA GLY A 113 -3.63 1.30 -21.88
C GLY A 113 -4.91 2.08 -22.18
N GLU A 114 -5.78 1.58 -23.06
CA GLU A 114 -7.10 2.16 -23.32
C GLU A 114 -7.98 2.16 -22.07
N GLU A 115 -8.00 1.05 -21.31
CA GLU A 115 -8.71 0.96 -20.04
C GLU A 115 -7.79 1.24 -18.85
N ILE A 116 -8.29 2.05 -17.93
CA ILE A 116 -7.54 2.48 -16.75
C ILE A 116 -8.37 2.20 -15.51
N VAL A 117 -7.78 1.49 -14.54
CA VAL A 117 -8.38 1.33 -13.22
C VAL A 117 -8.18 2.60 -12.42
N GLY A 118 -9.25 3.10 -11.81
CA GLY A 118 -9.14 4.30 -10.99
C GLY A 118 -10.32 4.55 -10.07
N PRO A 119 -10.18 5.49 -9.14
CA PRO A 119 -11.17 5.72 -8.09
C PRO A 119 -12.46 6.41 -8.58
N TRP A 120 -12.44 7.01 -9.78
CA TRP A 120 -13.57 7.74 -10.36
C TRP A 120 -14.74 6.85 -10.78
N ASP A 121 -14.49 5.57 -11.07
CA ASP A 121 -15.53 4.59 -11.41
C ASP A 121 -15.30 3.29 -10.64
N PRO A 122 -16.17 2.98 -9.65
CA PRO A 122 -16.09 1.75 -8.88
C PRO A 122 -16.11 0.46 -9.72
N ALA A 123 -16.70 0.48 -10.92
CA ALA A 123 -16.72 -0.70 -11.79
C ALA A 123 -15.31 -1.09 -12.25
N THR A 124 -14.40 -0.12 -12.35
CA THR A 124 -13.01 -0.38 -12.79
C THR A 124 -12.21 -1.18 -11.77
N GLN A 125 -12.65 -1.26 -10.51
CA GLN A 125 -12.03 -2.13 -9.49
C GLN A 125 -12.02 -3.61 -9.88
N ALA A 126 -12.77 -4.01 -10.91
CA ALA A 126 -12.62 -5.31 -11.53
C ALA A 126 -11.20 -5.58 -12.10
N GLY A 127 -10.47 -4.53 -12.49
CA GLY A 127 -9.10 -4.59 -12.99
C GLY A 127 -8.00 -4.70 -11.92
N ALA A 128 -8.33 -4.91 -10.65
CA ALA A 128 -7.35 -5.20 -9.61
C ALA A 128 -7.83 -6.32 -8.69
N ARG A 129 -6.92 -7.23 -8.28
CA ARG A 129 -7.26 -8.38 -7.43
C ARG A 129 -6.15 -8.70 -6.44
N VAL A 130 -6.57 -9.13 -5.24
CA VAL A 130 -5.70 -9.77 -4.26
C VAL A 130 -6.24 -11.17 -4.01
N LEU A 131 -5.37 -12.17 -4.19
CA LEU A 131 -5.67 -13.56 -3.86
C LEU A 131 -4.87 -13.98 -2.64
N TYR A 132 -5.51 -14.70 -1.73
CA TYR A 132 -4.83 -15.38 -0.64
C TYR A 132 -4.82 -16.89 -0.88
N VAL A 133 -3.62 -17.47 -0.92
CA VAL A 133 -3.41 -18.91 -1.03
C VAL A 133 -2.95 -19.44 0.33
N PRO A 134 -3.78 -20.21 1.05
CA PRO A 134 -3.41 -20.76 2.35
C PRO A 134 -2.16 -21.65 2.26
N ALA A 135 -1.34 -21.69 3.31
CA ALA A 135 -0.12 -22.50 3.35
C ALA A 135 -0.35 -24.01 3.13
N ALA A 136 -1.55 -24.49 3.45
CA ALA A 136 -1.93 -25.90 3.29
C ALA A 136 -2.53 -26.22 1.91
N ALA A 137 -2.74 -25.22 1.05
CA ALA A 137 -3.30 -25.44 -0.28
C ALA A 137 -2.24 -26.08 -1.19
N GLU A 138 -2.66 -27.08 -1.98
CA GLU A 138 -1.86 -27.60 -3.07
C GLU A 138 -1.84 -26.56 -4.19
N ALA A 139 -0.70 -25.93 -4.41
CA ALA A 139 -0.54 -24.85 -5.36
C ALA A 139 0.83 -24.95 -6.03
N SER A 140 0.88 -24.59 -7.31
CA SER A 140 2.10 -24.59 -8.11
C SER A 140 2.26 -23.25 -8.83
N PRO A 141 3.48 -22.91 -9.28
CA PRO A 141 3.67 -21.81 -10.21
C PRO A 141 2.74 -21.93 -11.41
N ARG A 142 2.14 -20.81 -11.85
CA ARG A 142 1.24 -20.75 -12.99
C ARG A 142 1.77 -19.73 -14.00
N GLU A 143 2.02 -20.21 -15.22
CA GLU A 143 2.44 -19.35 -16.33
C GLU A 143 1.35 -18.33 -16.66
N ALA A 144 1.79 -17.14 -17.09
CA ALA A 144 0.90 -16.08 -17.53
C ALA A 144 0.07 -16.52 -18.76
N PRO A 145 -1.21 -16.12 -18.85
CA PRO A 145 -2.03 -16.40 -20.02
C PRO A 145 -1.54 -15.66 -21.27
N GLU A 146 -2.01 -16.11 -22.43
CA GLU A 146 -1.71 -15.46 -23.72
C GLU A 146 -2.02 -13.95 -23.67
N GLY A 147 -1.10 -13.14 -24.21
CA GLY A 147 -1.19 -11.68 -24.23
C GLY A 147 -0.59 -10.97 -23.02
N ILE A 148 -0.23 -11.70 -21.96
CA ILE A 148 0.45 -11.14 -20.78
C ILE A 148 1.92 -11.54 -20.79
N GLU A 149 2.80 -10.56 -20.84
CA GLU A 149 4.22 -10.74 -20.59
C GLU A 149 4.50 -10.58 -19.09
N PRO A 150 4.98 -11.63 -18.39
CA PRO A 150 5.25 -11.53 -16.96
C PRO A 150 6.44 -10.59 -16.70
N TYR A 151 6.29 -9.70 -15.71
CA TYR A 151 7.41 -8.90 -15.24
C TYR A 151 8.57 -9.78 -14.73
N PRO A 152 9.83 -9.34 -14.84
CA PRO A 152 10.97 -10.02 -14.23
C PRO A 152 10.77 -10.31 -12.74
N ARG A 153 11.13 -11.53 -12.33
CA ARG A 153 11.07 -11.94 -10.91
C ARG A 153 12.17 -11.24 -10.11
N VAL A 154 11.78 -10.42 -9.14
CA VAL A 154 12.71 -9.74 -8.21
C VAL A 154 12.39 -10.11 -6.77
N PRO A 155 13.23 -10.91 -6.09
CA PRO A 155 13.03 -11.25 -4.69
C PRO A 155 13.09 -10.03 -3.77
N LEU A 156 12.25 -10.01 -2.73
CA LEU A 156 12.14 -8.92 -1.76
C LEU A 156 12.39 -9.43 -0.33
N SER A 157 13.07 -8.61 0.47
CA SER A 157 13.21 -8.76 1.92
C SER A 157 12.33 -7.74 2.63
N ALA A 158 11.75 -8.11 3.78
CA ALA A 158 10.95 -7.21 4.60
C ALA A 158 11.74 -6.66 5.80
N HIS A 159 11.61 -5.37 6.05
CA HIS A 159 12.28 -4.66 7.14
C HIS A 159 11.28 -3.85 7.96
N ALA A 160 11.29 -4.02 9.27
CA ALA A 160 10.44 -3.24 10.17
C ALA A 160 10.72 -1.74 10.03
N ALA A 161 9.65 -0.96 9.93
CA ALA A 161 9.68 0.48 9.85
C ALA A 161 8.59 1.08 10.76
N VAL A 162 8.84 2.29 11.25
CA VAL A 162 7.79 3.12 11.84
C VAL A 162 7.32 4.11 10.79
N THR A 163 6.03 4.08 10.51
CA THR A 163 5.38 4.92 9.52
C THR A 163 4.65 6.08 10.21
N VAL A 164 4.59 7.20 9.51
CA VAL A 164 4.07 8.47 9.98
C VAL A 164 2.91 8.87 9.07
N PRO A 165 1.76 9.30 9.59
CA PRO A 165 0.67 9.80 8.76
C PRO A 165 1.12 11.07 8.03
N THR A 166 0.65 11.27 6.81
CA THR A 166 0.79 12.58 6.16
C THR A 166 -0.01 13.63 6.95
N PRO A 167 0.27 14.93 6.76
CA PRO A 167 -0.49 16.00 7.43
C PRO A 167 -1.98 16.05 7.05
N THR A 168 -2.39 15.43 5.94
CA THR A 168 -3.77 15.42 5.44
C THR A 168 -4.45 14.06 5.60
N HIS A 169 -3.71 13.06 6.10
CA HIS A 169 -4.21 11.72 6.30
C HIS A 169 -5.47 11.72 7.18
N PRO A 170 -6.54 10.99 6.83
CA PRO A 170 -7.85 11.10 7.47
C PRO A 170 -7.83 10.84 8.98
N VAL A 171 -7.05 9.87 9.44
CA VAL A 171 -6.90 9.60 10.89
C VAL A 171 -6.28 10.77 11.65
N LEU A 172 -5.35 11.50 11.04
CA LEU A 172 -4.74 12.67 11.68
C LEU A 172 -5.74 13.83 11.74
N VAL A 173 -6.49 14.07 10.66
CA VAL A 173 -7.58 15.06 10.65
C VAL A 173 -8.62 14.74 11.72
N ALA A 174 -9.08 13.48 11.79
CA ALA A 174 -10.05 13.03 12.79
C ALA A 174 -9.55 13.20 14.24
N SER A 175 -8.24 12.99 14.48
CA SER A 175 -7.65 13.06 15.82
C SER A 175 -7.55 14.48 16.39
N PHE A 176 -7.38 15.49 15.54
CA PHE A 176 -7.33 16.90 15.96
C PHE A 176 -8.64 17.65 15.73
N GLY A 177 -9.62 16.99 15.11
CA GLY A 177 -10.92 17.57 14.77
C GLY A 177 -10.84 18.57 13.61
N GLY A 178 -12.02 18.89 13.07
CA GLY A 178 -12.15 19.81 11.94
C GLY A 178 -12.09 19.09 10.58
N ASP A 179 -11.70 19.84 9.56
CA ASP A 179 -11.61 19.39 8.17
C ASP A 179 -10.18 19.56 7.62
N LEU A 180 -10.01 19.24 6.34
CA LEU A 180 -8.75 19.42 5.62
C LEU A 180 -8.25 20.87 5.58
N GLU A 181 -9.12 21.87 5.74
CA GLU A 181 -8.67 23.27 5.83
C GLU A 181 -8.15 23.60 7.22
N ALA A 182 -8.84 23.14 8.27
CA ALA A 182 -8.42 23.33 9.65
C ALA A 182 -7.03 22.72 9.90
N ILE A 183 -6.76 21.53 9.37
CA ILE A 183 -5.49 20.85 9.61
C ILE A 183 -4.29 21.56 8.98
N LYS A 184 -4.47 22.33 7.90
CA LYS A 184 -3.37 23.07 7.24
C LYS A 184 -2.71 24.09 8.17
N GLY A 185 -3.49 24.69 9.08
CA GLY A 185 -3.00 25.63 10.09
C GLY A 185 -2.47 24.97 11.37
N HIS A 186 -2.65 23.66 11.53
CA HIS A 186 -2.31 22.95 12.76
C HIS A 186 -0.78 22.76 12.92
N PRO A 187 -0.23 22.75 14.15
CA PRO A 187 1.22 22.59 14.37
C PRO A 187 1.85 21.35 13.70
N VAL A 188 1.10 20.25 13.56
CA VAL A 188 1.56 19.03 12.87
C VAL A 188 1.77 19.23 11.36
N SER A 189 1.10 20.22 10.77
CA SER A 189 1.25 20.61 9.36
C SER A 189 2.31 21.68 9.17
N ALA A 190 2.77 22.32 10.25
CA ALA A 190 3.73 23.40 10.19
C ALA A 190 5.06 22.93 9.58
N ARG A 191 5.59 23.72 8.64
CA ARG A 191 6.90 23.46 8.01
C ARG A 191 8.02 23.28 9.04
N ALA A 192 7.94 24.02 10.15
CA ALA A 192 8.90 23.96 11.24
C ALA A 192 8.99 22.57 11.88
N PHE A 193 7.86 21.86 12.01
CA PHE A 193 7.84 20.47 12.47
C PHE A 193 8.20 19.50 11.34
N ARG A 194 7.53 19.61 10.20
CA ARG A 194 7.66 18.68 9.06
C ARG A 194 9.09 18.54 8.53
N ARG A 195 9.89 19.61 8.57
CA ARG A 195 11.30 19.57 8.11
C ARG A 195 12.19 18.66 8.98
N ASN A 196 11.79 18.40 10.23
CA ASN A 196 12.51 17.49 11.12
C ASN A 196 12.10 16.03 10.94
N LEU A 197 10.99 15.76 10.23
CA LEU A 197 10.59 14.40 9.92
C LEU A 197 11.52 13.82 8.83
N PRO A 198 11.73 12.49 8.83
CA PRO A 198 12.42 11.84 7.74
C PRO A 198 11.77 12.24 6.40
N PRO A 199 12.57 12.51 5.36
CA PRO A 199 12.02 12.84 4.06
C PRO A 199 11.09 11.71 3.58
N SER A 200 9.94 12.09 3.06
CA SER A 200 8.98 11.18 2.40
C SER A 200 9.49 10.61 1.07
N GLY A 201 10.75 10.91 0.70
CA GLY A 201 11.29 10.75 -0.65
C GLY A 201 11.62 9.32 -1.10
N ASP A 202 11.20 8.30 -0.35
CA ASP A 202 11.27 6.92 -0.80
C ASP A 202 9.84 6.35 -0.79
N ILE A 203 9.13 6.51 -1.92
CA ILE A 203 7.81 5.92 -2.16
C ILE A 203 7.94 4.43 -1.90
N GLY A 204 8.69 3.74 -2.77
CA GLY A 204 9.06 2.33 -2.84
C GLY A 204 8.03 1.32 -2.34
N HIS A 205 8.47 0.08 -2.19
CA HIS A 205 7.61 -1.03 -1.82
C HIS A 205 7.38 -1.07 -0.31
N ARG A 206 6.13 -1.21 0.13
CA ARG A 206 5.79 -1.25 1.55
C ARG A 206 4.51 -2.01 1.83
N VAL A 207 4.37 -2.39 3.09
CA VAL A 207 3.30 -3.23 3.59
C VAL A 207 2.86 -2.74 4.95
N GLY A 208 1.55 -2.58 5.16
CA GLY A 208 1.01 -2.07 6.42
C GLY A 208 1.42 -0.63 6.72
N GLY A 209 1.12 -0.17 7.93
CA GLY A 209 1.43 1.21 8.34
C GLY A 209 0.62 2.27 7.58
N TYR A 210 1.30 3.33 7.14
CA TYR A 210 0.76 4.38 6.27
C TYR A 210 1.35 4.29 4.85
N ALA A 211 0.50 4.57 3.86
CA ALA A 211 0.94 4.77 2.48
C ALA A 211 1.95 5.92 2.37
N ALA A 212 2.82 5.85 1.37
CA ALA A 212 3.61 7.00 0.91
C ALA A 212 3.04 7.46 -0.43
N PRO A 213 1.93 8.24 -0.43
CA PRO A 213 1.27 8.67 -1.65
C PRO A 213 2.18 9.54 -2.50
N VAL A 214 2.05 9.43 -3.83
CA VAL A 214 2.73 10.31 -4.80
C VAL A 214 2.03 11.66 -4.88
N GLN A 215 0.70 11.65 -4.78
CA GLN A 215 -0.16 12.82 -4.89
C GLN A 215 -0.83 13.13 -3.53
N ALA A 216 -2.13 12.80 -3.39
CA ALA A 216 -2.91 12.99 -2.18
C ALA A 216 -3.07 11.68 -1.40
N ASP A 217 -3.59 11.73 -0.17
CA ASP A 217 -3.85 10.53 0.63
C ASP A 217 -4.81 9.57 -0.09
N VAL A 218 -4.30 8.38 -0.43
CA VAL A 218 -4.99 7.34 -1.20
C VAL A 218 -6.22 6.77 -0.49
N GLU A 219 -6.32 6.98 0.82
CA GLU A 219 -7.49 6.63 1.63
C GLU A 219 -8.76 7.34 1.14
N TYR A 220 -8.66 8.60 0.67
CA TYR A 220 -9.82 9.30 0.11
C TYR A 220 -10.25 8.75 -1.25
N GLU A 221 -9.30 8.27 -2.06
CA GLU A 221 -9.57 7.66 -3.37
C GLU A 221 -10.34 6.34 -3.20
N VAL A 222 -9.90 5.46 -2.30
CA VAL A 222 -10.65 4.22 -2.03
C VAL A 222 -11.96 4.47 -1.29
N ALA A 223 -12.06 5.54 -0.49
CA ALA A 223 -13.33 5.97 0.09
C ALA A 223 -14.34 6.43 -0.96
N GLN A 224 -13.89 7.16 -1.99
CA GLN A 224 -14.73 7.55 -3.13
C GLN A 224 -15.31 6.30 -3.81
N VAL A 225 -14.47 5.29 -4.07
CA VAL A 225 -14.90 4.00 -4.61
C VAL A 225 -15.91 3.32 -3.71
N ALA A 226 -15.63 3.21 -2.41
CA ALA A 226 -16.48 2.54 -1.43
C ALA A 226 -17.87 3.19 -1.30
N LEU A 227 -17.96 4.50 -1.52
CA LEU A 227 -19.20 5.26 -1.50
C LEU A 227 -19.92 5.30 -2.86
N GLY A 228 -19.41 4.62 -3.87
CA GLY A 228 -20.03 4.51 -5.19
C GLY A 228 -19.68 5.65 -6.15
N GLY A 229 -18.45 6.19 -6.09
CA GLY A 229 -17.96 7.20 -7.02
C GLY A 229 -18.47 8.62 -6.72
N VAL A 230 -18.58 8.98 -5.44
CA VAL A 230 -19.10 10.29 -5.00
C VAL A 230 -18.16 11.47 -5.34
N ASP A 231 -18.69 12.70 -5.40
CA ASP A 231 -17.86 13.91 -5.59
C ASP A 231 -16.89 14.12 -4.41
N TRP A 232 -15.71 14.71 -4.69
CA TRP A 232 -14.69 15.01 -3.69
C TRP A 232 -15.14 15.92 -2.54
N ARG A 233 -16.27 16.63 -2.70
CA ARG A 233 -16.87 17.47 -1.66
C ARG A 233 -17.91 16.73 -0.82
N ASP A 234 -18.16 15.44 -1.09
CA ASP A 234 -19.10 14.66 -0.29
C ASP A 234 -18.61 14.60 1.16
N PRO A 235 -19.42 15.07 2.13
CA PRO A 235 -18.99 15.17 3.52
C PRO A 235 -18.69 13.80 4.16
N ARG A 236 -19.17 12.70 3.57
CA ARG A 236 -18.92 11.34 4.07
C ARG A 236 -17.50 10.85 3.80
N LEU A 237 -16.77 11.47 2.86
CA LEU A 237 -15.43 11.02 2.46
C LEU A 237 -14.43 11.03 3.62
N GLN A 238 -14.48 12.06 4.47
CA GLN A 238 -13.60 12.19 5.63
C GLN A 238 -13.73 11.00 6.59
N ASP A 239 -14.97 10.66 6.93
CA ASP A 239 -15.26 9.57 7.86
C ASP A 239 -14.95 8.23 7.20
N GLU A 240 -15.37 8.01 5.96
CA GLU A 240 -15.10 6.76 5.23
C GLU A 240 -13.60 6.51 5.06
N ALA A 241 -12.82 7.52 4.66
CA ALA A 241 -11.38 7.39 4.44
C ALA A 241 -10.63 6.97 5.72
N ALA A 242 -11.12 7.33 6.91
CA ALA A 242 -10.49 6.94 8.17
C ALA A 242 -10.58 5.43 8.47
N HIS A 243 -11.43 4.68 7.76
CA HIS A 243 -11.63 3.24 7.94
C HIS A 243 -10.68 2.36 7.12
N TRP A 244 -9.89 2.94 6.22
CA TRP A 244 -8.99 2.21 5.33
C TRP A 244 -7.56 2.17 5.87
N VAL A 245 -6.90 1.02 5.70
CA VAL A 245 -5.48 0.85 6.00
C VAL A 245 -4.74 0.28 4.80
N LEU A 246 -3.46 0.62 4.67
CA LEU A 246 -2.63 0.07 3.61
C LEU A 246 -2.44 -1.43 3.78
N LEU A 247 -2.82 -2.20 2.76
CA LEU A 247 -2.48 -3.62 2.65
C LEU A 247 -1.07 -3.79 2.06
N ALA A 248 -0.85 -3.21 0.88
CA ALA A 248 0.43 -3.22 0.19
C ALA A 248 0.52 -2.04 -0.79
N GLN A 249 1.75 -1.57 -0.99
CA GLN A 249 2.10 -0.56 -1.98
C GLN A 249 3.32 -1.05 -2.76
N PHE A 250 3.25 -0.95 -4.09
CA PHE A 250 4.32 -1.33 -4.99
C PHE A 250 4.67 -0.15 -5.89
N ASP A 251 5.92 0.31 -5.80
CA ASP A 251 6.43 1.46 -6.56
C ASP A 251 6.84 1.03 -7.98
N SER A 252 7.10 2.00 -8.83
CA SER A 252 7.84 1.76 -10.06
C SER A 252 9.22 1.21 -9.71
N ASP A 253 9.65 0.16 -10.41
CA ASP A 253 10.86 -0.58 -10.07
C ASP A 253 11.63 -0.99 -11.33
N GLY A 254 12.78 -0.34 -11.54
CA GLY A 254 13.61 -0.60 -12.71
C GLY A 254 14.22 -2.02 -12.76
N ARG A 255 14.34 -2.75 -11.64
CA ARG A 255 14.81 -4.14 -11.66
C ARG A 255 13.72 -5.11 -12.07
N ALA A 256 12.47 -4.81 -11.70
CA ALA A 256 11.30 -5.56 -12.13
C ALA A 256 10.72 -5.04 -13.45
N ASN A 257 11.36 -4.05 -14.08
CA ASN A 257 10.86 -3.37 -15.29
C ASN A 257 9.42 -2.83 -15.14
N MET A 258 9.05 -2.39 -13.93
CA MET A 258 7.74 -1.85 -13.60
C MET A 258 7.78 -0.33 -13.67
N MET A 259 6.82 0.27 -14.39
CA MET A 259 6.66 1.71 -14.52
C MET A 259 5.17 2.07 -14.51
N TRP A 260 4.73 2.80 -13.49
CA TRP A 260 3.32 3.17 -13.32
C TRP A 260 3.12 4.63 -13.71
N GLY A 261 2.69 4.89 -14.95
CA GLY A 261 2.63 6.25 -15.50
C GLY A 261 4.01 6.93 -15.50
N ASP A 262 4.10 8.17 -15.02
CA ASP A 262 5.38 8.86 -14.80
C ASP A 262 5.94 8.56 -13.40
N ALA A 263 6.56 7.37 -13.26
CA ALA A 263 7.20 6.91 -12.02
C ALA A 263 6.29 6.95 -10.77
N GLY A 264 5.09 6.40 -10.91
CA GLY A 264 4.09 6.28 -9.86
C GLY A 264 4.20 5.02 -9.00
N ALA A 265 3.15 4.77 -8.24
CA ALA A 265 2.99 3.58 -7.39
C ALA A 265 1.55 3.07 -7.36
N LEU A 266 1.41 1.76 -7.12
CA LEU A 266 0.17 1.04 -6.94
C LEU A 266 -0.13 0.87 -5.45
N TYR A 267 -1.41 0.96 -5.05
CA TYR A 267 -1.84 0.86 -3.66
C TYR A 267 -3.06 -0.07 -3.55
N TRP A 268 -2.96 -1.04 -2.66
CA TRP A 268 -4.11 -1.80 -2.16
C TRP A 268 -4.39 -1.39 -0.73
N LEU A 269 -5.64 -1.01 -0.47
CA LEU A 269 -6.14 -0.70 0.86
C LEU A 269 -7.23 -1.68 1.23
N ILE A 270 -7.35 -1.96 2.53
CA ILE A 270 -8.33 -2.90 3.07
C ILE A 270 -8.87 -2.37 4.38
N ARG A 271 -10.09 -2.75 4.75
CA ARG A 271 -10.63 -2.45 6.07
C ARG A 271 -10.04 -3.41 7.12
N PRO A 272 -9.74 -2.95 8.34
CA PRO A 272 -9.18 -3.80 9.39
C PRO A 272 -10.00 -5.07 9.69
N GLU A 273 -11.33 -4.98 9.64
CA GLU A 273 -12.24 -6.13 9.85
C GLU A 273 -12.21 -7.14 8.71
N ASP A 274 -11.97 -6.71 7.47
CA ASP A 274 -11.80 -7.59 6.32
C ASP A 274 -10.44 -8.27 6.35
N LEU A 275 -9.40 -7.51 6.72
CA LEU A 275 -8.06 -8.03 6.91
C LEU A 275 -8.03 -9.12 7.98
N ALA A 276 -8.58 -8.84 9.17
CA ALA A 276 -8.65 -9.81 10.27
C ALA A 276 -9.49 -11.05 9.92
N ALA A 277 -10.48 -10.92 9.05
CA ALA A 277 -11.30 -12.02 8.56
C ALA A 277 -10.70 -12.75 7.35
N GLY A 278 -9.54 -12.31 6.83
CA GLY A 278 -8.91 -12.88 5.64
C GLY A 278 -9.69 -12.65 4.34
N ARG A 279 -10.56 -11.63 4.29
CA ARG A 279 -11.41 -11.28 3.12
C ARG A 279 -10.68 -10.36 2.16
N PHE A 280 -9.59 -10.86 1.59
CA PHE A 280 -8.73 -10.08 0.68
C PHE A 280 -9.42 -9.69 -0.64
N ASP A 281 -10.53 -10.35 -1.00
CA ASP A 281 -11.42 -9.94 -2.09
C ASP A 281 -12.08 -8.56 -1.87
N ARG A 282 -12.04 -8.04 -0.64
CA ARG A 282 -12.57 -6.73 -0.26
C ARG A 282 -11.54 -5.60 -0.30
N ALA A 283 -10.29 -5.89 -0.66
CA ALA A 283 -9.30 -4.86 -0.87
C ALA A 283 -9.70 -3.97 -2.06
N LEU A 284 -9.55 -2.65 -1.90
CA LEU A 284 -9.72 -1.67 -2.95
C LEU A 284 -8.36 -1.19 -3.45
N PHE A 285 -8.35 -0.79 -4.71
CA PHE A 285 -7.15 -0.42 -5.44
C PHE A 285 -7.21 1.03 -5.91
N THR A 286 -6.05 1.68 -5.86
CA THR A 286 -5.78 2.92 -6.59
C THR A 286 -4.31 2.96 -7.00
N TRP A 287 -3.96 3.90 -7.86
CA TRP A 287 -2.58 4.18 -8.25
C TRP A 287 -2.42 5.68 -8.49
N GLN A 288 -1.20 6.18 -8.33
CA GLN A 288 -0.87 7.58 -8.53
C GLN A 288 0.48 7.69 -9.23
N CYS A 289 0.67 8.69 -10.07
CA CYS A 289 1.95 9.02 -10.71
C CYS A 289 2.27 10.52 -10.62
N CYS A 290 3.49 10.89 -11.03
CA CYS A 290 3.95 12.27 -11.03
C CYS A 290 3.24 13.13 -12.09
#